data_AF-A0A7S2ZJ91-F1
#
_entry.id   AF-A0A7S2ZJ91-F1
#
_cell.length_a   1.000
_cell.length_b   1.000
_cell.length_c   1.000
_cell.angle_alpha   90.00
_cell.angle_beta   90.00
_cell.angle_gamma   90.00
#
_symmetry.space_group_name_H-M   'P 1'
#
loop_
_entity.id
_entity.type
_entity.pdbx_description
1 polymer ?
#
loop_
_entity_poly.entity_id
_entity_poly.type
_entity_poly.pdbx_seq_one_letter_code
_entity_poly.pdbx_strand_id
1 'polypeptide(L)'
;MCVYEACDMRENFLPAETDFGDEVLSGGRVQEILGKQLEEYLGENKVHTTAYEKERRVKVLETLKAIGEDWIRGIADASGVGIHAEAIRICTFGSYHLGVDHPESDVDVLILCPKFVDRQKDIFGPLDMPGTGEHGKSGITLVEALRKHPQVKWKPLHPESVDSYLKS
;
A
#
# COMPACT_ATOMS: atom_id res chain seq x y z
N MET A 1 14.90 -20.28 1.78
CA MET A 1 13.69 -20.73 1.07
C MET A 1 12.54 -19.95 1.67
N CYS A 2 12.34 -18.70 1.22
CA CYS A 2 11.25 -17.84 1.68
C CYS A 2 10.10 -18.00 0.70
N VAL A 3 9.13 -18.83 1.06
CA VAL A 3 7.78 -18.78 0.50
C VAL A 3 7.09 -17.62 1.20
N TYR A 4 7.29 -16.42 0.67
CA TYR A 4 6.20 -15.44 0.72
C TYR A 4 5.28 -15.86 -0.41
N GLU A 5 4.23 -16.60 -0.07
CA GLU A 5 2.96 -16.42 -0.75
C GLU A 5 2.60 -14.94 -0.56
N ALA A 6 3.18 -14.10 -1.42
CA ALA A 6 2.49 -12.93 -1.88
C ALA A 6 1.06 -13.38 -2.14
N CYS A 7 0.10 -12.62 -1.66
CA CYS A 7 -1.29 -12.82 -2.01
C CYS A 7 -1.37 -12.68 -3.54
N ASP A 8 -1.10 -13.77 -4.24
CA ASP A 8 -1.03 -13.87 -5.67
C ASP A 8 -2.47 -14.04 -6.13
N MET A 9 -3.22 -12.94 -6.07
CA MET A 9 -4.50 -12.86 -6.75
C MET A 9 -4.33 -12.83 -8.28
N ARG A 10 -3.15 -13.12 -8.84
CA ARG A 10 -3.05 -13.47 -10.27
C ARG A 10 -3.65 -14.84 -10.57
N GLU A 11 -3.85 -15.72 -9.59
CA GLU A 11 -4.50 -17.02 -9.86
C GLU A 11 -6.03 -16.96 -9.95
N ASN A 12 -6.67 -15.82 -9.67
CA ASN A 12 -8.12 -15.65 -9.87
C ASN A 12 -8.50 -14.62 -10.93
N PHE A 13 -7.52 -14.03 -11.62
CA PHE A 13 -7.80 -13.40 -12.90
C PHE A 13 -7.78 -14.50 -13.96
N LEU A 14 -8.87 -15.27 -14.02
CA LEU A 14 -9.26 -15.89 -15.29
C LEU A 14 -9.10 -14.78 -16.33
N PRO A 15 -8.33 -14.98 -17.42
CA PRO A 15 -8.34 -14.01 -18.49
C PRO A 15 -9.80 -13.82 -18.86
N ALA A 16 -10.30 -12.60 -18.80
CA ALA A 16 -11.58 -12.30 -19.40
C ALA A 16 -11.44 -12.73 -20.86
N GLU A 17 -12.02 -13.87 -21.22
CA GLU A 17 -12.17 -14.27 -22.61
C GLU A 17 -13.06 -13.20 -23.24
N THR A 18 -12.41 -12.16 -23.75
CA THR A 18 -13.05 -11.18 -24.59
C THR A 18 -13.31 -11.87 -25.91
N ASP A 19 -14.49 -12.48 -26.02
CA ASP A 19 -15.07 -12.96 -27.27
C ASP A 19 -15.46 -11.74 -28.13
N PHE A 20 -14.44 -11.05 -28.64
CA PHE A 20 -14.58 -10.07 -29.71
C PHE A 20 -14.29 -10.81 -31.01
N GLY A 21 -15.35 -11.00 -31.80
CA GLY A 21 -15.37 -11.79 -33.01
C GLY A 21 -14.13 -11.64 -33.89
N ASP A 22 -13.65 -12.79 -34.35
CA ASP A 22 -12.58 -12.95 -35.32
C ASP A 22 -12.86 -12.17 -36.61
N GLU A 23 -12.30 -10.97 -36.70
CA GLU A 23 -11.83 -10.41 -37.96
C GLU A 23 -10.41 -9.88 -37.76
N VAL A 24 -9.46 -10.83 -37.64
CA VAL A 24 -8.05 -10.54 -37.44
C VAL A 24 -7.45 -10.01 -38.74
N LEU A 25 -7.27 -8.69 -38.77
CA LEU A 25 -6.53 -7.96 -39.78
C LEU A 25 -5.11 -8.55 -39.95
N SER A 26 -4.68 -8.64 -41.20
CA SER A 26 -3.42 -9.18 -41.73
C SER A 26 -2.13 -8.43 -41.27
N GLY A 27 -2.07 -7.97 -40.01
CA GLY A 27 -1.08 -7.02 -39.51
C GLY A 27 -0.23 -7.47 -38.32
N GLY A 28 -0.31 -8.74 -37.90
CA GLY A 28 0.36 -9.23 -36.66
C GLY A 28 1.85 -8.91 -36.55
N ARG A 29 2.61 -8.99 -37.67
CA ARG A 29 4.03 -8.61 -37.69
C ARG A 29 4.28 -7.12 -37.44
N VAL A 30 3.39 -6.24 -37.92
CA VAL A 30 3.52 -4.79 -37.72
C VAL A 30 3.21 -4.43 -36.27
N GLN A 31 2.18 -5.07 -35.68
CA GLN A 31 1.84 -4.88 -34.26
C GLN A 31 2.97 -5.37 -33.33
N GLU A 32 3.60 -6.50 -33.64
CA GLU A 32 4.74 -7.00 -32.87
C GLU A 32 5.95 -6.06 -32.93
N ILE A 33 6.28 -5.54 -34.12
CA ILE A 33 7.40 -4.60 -34.29
C ILE A 33 7.12 -3.29 -33.54
N LEU A 34 5.91 -2.74 -33.68
CA LEU A 34 5.55 -1.49 -33.02
C LEU A 34 5.48 -1.63 -31.50
N GLY A 35 5.04 -2.80 -31.01
CA GLY A 35 5.07 -3.13 -29.58
C GLY A 35 6.50 -3.12 -29.01
N LYS A 36 7.45 -3.76 -29.69
CA LYS A 36 8.87 -3.75 -29.27
C LYS A 36 9.47 -2.35 -29.27
N GLN A 37 9.19 -1.54 -30.29
CA GLN A 37 9.67 -0.15 -30.34
C GLN A 37 9.11 0.70 -29.19
N LEU A 38 7.86 0.47 -28.79
CA LEU A 38 7.27 1.13 -27.64
C LEU A 38 7.95 0.68 -26.34
N GLU A 39 8.21 -0.61 -26.15
CA GLU A 39 8.93 -1.13 -24.98
C GLU A 39 10.35 -0.55 -24.87
N GLU A 40 11.08 -0.45 -25.98
CA GLU A 40 12.40 0.19 -26.04
C GLU A 40 12.30 1.66 -25.61
N TYR A 41 11.36 2.42 -26.18
CA TYR A 41 11.15 3.82 -25.82
C TYR A 41 10.77 4.01 -24.34
N LEU A 42 9.89 3.17 -23.80
CA LEU A 42 9.51 3.22 -22.38
C LEU A 42 10.70 2.87 -21.46
N GLY A 43 11.54 1.93 -21.88
CA GLY A 43 12.77 1.55 -21.20
C GLY A 43 13.79 2.70 -21.15
N GLU A 44 14.03 3.37 -22.28
CA GLU A 44 14.92 4.53 -22.37
C GLU A 44 14.48 5.69 -21.46
N ASN A 45 13.18 5.91 -21.35
CA ASN A 45 12.59 6.93 -20.50
C ASN A 45 12.45 6.51 -19.02
N LYS A 46 12.96 5.32 -18.64
CA LYS A 46 12.94 4.79 -17.26
C LYS A 46 11.54 4.85 -16.62
N VAL A 47 10.51 4.59 -17.42
CA VAL A 47 9.12 4.70 -16.97
C VAL A 47 8.81 3.63 -15.91
N HIS A 48 9.50 2.49 -15.97
CA HIS A 48 9.30 1.36 -15.07
C HIS A 48 10.19 1.42 -13.83
N THR A 49 9.60 1.04 -12.70
CA THR A 49 10.31 0.83 -11.43
C THR A 49 11.30 -0.34 -11.54
N THR A 50 12.52 -0.12 -11.02
CA THR A 50 13.59 -1.12 -11.02
C THR A 50 13.28 -2.30 -10.09
N ALA A 51 13.92 -3.45 -10.33
CA ALA A 51 13.77 -4.62 -9.46
C ALA A 51 14.16 -4.32 -7.99
N TYR A 52 15.20 -3.50 -7.78
CA TYR A 52 15.62 -3.06 -6.46
C TYR A 52 14.56 -2.22 -5.74
N GLU A 53 13.92 -1.29 -6.43
CA GLU A 53 12.85 -0.47 -5.87
C GLU A 53 11.61 -1.31 -5.55
N LYS A 54 11.26 -2.27 -6.42
CA LYS A 54 10.18 -3.23 -6.16
C LYS A 54 10.45 -4.04 -4.89
N GLU A 55 11.67 -4.58 -4.73
CA GLU A 55 12.07 -5.30 -3.52
C GLU A 55 12.00 -4.41 -2.27
N ARG A 56 12.45 -3.15 -2.39
CA ARG A 56 12.35 -2.18 -1.29
C ARG A 56 10.90 -1.91 -0.88
N ARG A 57 9.98 -1.79 -1.85
CA ARG A 57 8.55 -1.58 -1.58
C ARG A 57 7.91 -2.79 -0.90
N VAL A 58 8.28 -4.01 -1.29
CA VAL A 58 7.86 -5.25 -0.59
C VAL A 58 8.32 -5.24 0.86
N LYS A 59 9.59 -4.90 1.13
CA LYS A 59 10.11 -4.80 2.51
C LYS A 59 9.36 -3.77 3.36
N VAL A 60 8.95 -2.65 2.77
CA VAL A 60 8.14 -1.63 3.47
C VAL A 60 6.77 -2.21 3.85
N LEU A 61 6.12 -2.96 2.95
CA LEU A 61 4.84 -3.61 3.24
C LEU A 61 4.96 -4.68 4.34
N GLU A 62 6.06 -5.45 4.35
CA GLU A 62 6.36 -6.42 5.42
C GLU A 62 6.53 -5.73 6.77
N THR A 63 7.33 -4.65 6.83
CA THR A 63 7.49 -3.85 8.05
C THR A 63 6.15 -3.26 8.51
N LEU A 64 5.35 -2.73 7.59
CA LEU A 64 4.04 -2.17 7.91
C LEU A 64 3.10 -3.23 8.50
N LYS A 65 3.14 -4.46 7.96
CA LYS A 65 2.38 -5.60 8.48
C LYS A 65 2.80 -5.92 9.91
N ALA A 66 4.10 -6.02 10.16
CA ALA A 66 4.62 -6.31 11.51
C ALA A 66 4.19 -5.24 12.53
N ILE A 67 4.30 -3.94 12.18
CA ILE A 67 3.86 -2.84 13.05
C ILE A 67 2.37 -2.95 13.36
N GLY A 68 1.54 -3.20 12.34
CA GLY A 68 0.10 -3.34 12.54
C GLY A 68 -0.28 -4.56 13.38
N GLU A 69 0.45 -5.67 13.25
CA GLU A 69 0.25 -6.89 14.04
C GLU A 69 0.67 -6.73 15.51
N ASP A 70 1.76 -5.99 15.78
CA ASP A 70 2.14 -5.62 17.15
C ASP A 70 1.10 -4.66 17.77
N TRP A 71 0.66 -3.68 16.99
CA TRP A 71 -0.33 -2.70 17.44
C TRP A 71 -1.68 -3.34 17.76
N ILE A 72 -2.21 -4.21 16.89
CA ILE A 72 -3.50 -4.87 17.13
C ILE A 72 -3.47 -5.79 18.35
N ARG A 73 -2.32 -6.43 18.63
CA ARG A 73 -2.12 -7.19 19.88
C ARG A 73 -2.24 -6.30 21.10
N GLY A 74 -1.61 -5.12 21.08
CA GLY A 74 -1.75 -4.14 22.16
C GLY A 74 -3.20 -3.67 22.39
N ILE A 75 -3.95 -3.43 21.31
CA ILE A 75 -5.38 -3.06 21.39
C ILE A 75 -6.24 -4.22 21.91
N ALA A 76 -5.98 -5.45 21.45
CA ALA A 76 -6.69 -6.65 21.86
C ALA A 76 -6.52 -6.92 23.37
N ASP A 77 -5.28 -6.85 23.86
CA ASP A 77 -4.94 -7.01 25.28
C ASP A 77 -5.63 -5.93 26.14
N ALA A 78 -5.61 -4.67 25.67
CA ALA A 78 -6.27 -3.56 26.37
C ALA A 78 -7.80 -3.69 26.39
N SER A 79 -8.38 -4.31 25.36
CA SER A 79 -9.83 -4.51 25.22
C SER A 79 -10.31 -5.82 25.86
N GLY A 80 -9.39 -6.68 26.32
CA GLY A 80 -9.71 -8.01 26.85
C GLY A 80 -10.28 -8.97 25.80
N VAL A 81 -10.01 -8.73 24.51
CA VAL A 81 -10.50 -9.55 23.40
C VAL A 81 -9.37 -10.46 22.92
N GLY A 82 -9.62 -11.77 22.85
CA GLY A 82 -8.68 -12.70 22.23
C GLY A 82 -8.68 -12.52 20.71
N ILE A 83 -7.50 -12.44 20.10
CA ILE A 83 -7.33 -12.35 18.64
C ILE A 83 -6.77 -13.64 18.06
N HIS A 84 -7.20 -13.96 16.83
CA HIS A 84 -6.65 -15.05 16.04
C HIS A 84 -5.30 -14.67 15.42
N ALA A 85 -4.56 -15.66 14.93
CA ALA A 85 -3.47 -15.43 14.00
C ALA A 85 -4.03 -14.64 12.79
N GLU A 86 -3.33 -13.60 12.35
CA GLU A 86 -3.72 -12.72 11.22
C GLU A 86 -4.91 -11.79 11.51
N ALA A 87 -4.92 -11.14 12.67
CA ALA A 87 -5.94 -10.17 13.03
C ALA A 87 -6.01 -8.95 12.08
N ILE A 88 -4.95 -8.65 11.33
CA ILE A 88 -4.92 -7.57 10.34
C ILE A 88 -4.50 -8.08 8.96
N ARG A 89 -5.04 -7.46 7.91
CA ARG A 89 -4.65 -7.74 6.53
C ARG A 89 -4.27 -6.45 5.81
N ILE A 90 -3.10 -6.45 5.20
CA ILE A 90 -2.64 -5.37 4.33
C ILE A 90 -3.01 -5.70 2.89
N CYS A 91 -3.72 -4.77 2.25
CA CYS A 91 -4.08 -4.83 0.84
C CYS A 91 -3.48 -3.63 0.13
N THR A 92 -2.85 -3.85 -1.01
CA THR A 92 -2.41 -2.76 -1.90
C THR A 92 -3.49 -2.46 -2.92
N PHE A 93 -3.57 -1.20 -3.36
CA PHE A 93 -4.40 -0.80 -4.48
C PHE A 93 -3.65 0.23 -5.34
N GLY A 94 -4.30 0.80 -6.35
CA GLY A 94 -3.69 1.82 -7.20
C GLY A 94 -2.65 1.28 -8.19
N SER A 95 -1.80 2.17 -8.69
CA SER A 95 -0.84 1.89 -9.76
C SER A 95 0.17 0.80 -9.40
N TYR A 96 0.58 0.74 -8.13
CA TYR A 96 1.48 -0.29 -7.61
C TYR A 96 0.86 -1.68 -7.69
N HIS A 97 -0.42 -1.81 -7.35
CA HIS A 97 -1.13 -3.10 -7.42
C HIS A 97 -1.25 -3.60 -8.87
N LEU A 98 -1.45 -2.68 -9.81
CA LEU A 98 -1.57 -2.98 -11.24
C LEU A 98 -0.22 -3.19 -11.94
N GLY A 99 0.91 -2.90 -11.28
CA GLY A 99 2.25 -3.05 -11.84
C GLY A 99 2.62 -2.02 -12.91
N VAL A 100 1.89 -0.90 -12.96
CA VAL A 100 2.10 0.23 -13.88
C VAL A 100 2.65 1.46 -13.15
N ASP A 101 3.22 1.24 -11.96
CA ASP A 101 3.79 2.28 -11.12
C ASP A 101 5.10 2.85 -11.67
N HIS A 102 5.32 4.13 -11.38
CA HIS A 102 6.55 4.85 -11.69
C HIS A 102 7.49 4.80 -10.47
N PRO A 103 8.82 4.95 -10.63
CA PRO A 103 9.78 5.00 -9.51
C PRO A 103 9.39 5.95 -8.36
N GLU A 104 8.79 7.10 -8.69
CA GLU A 104 8.34 8.12 -7.73
C GLU A 104 6.88 7.97 -7.28
N SER A 105 6.16 6.97 -7.79
CA SER A 105 4.78 6.73 -7.36
C SER A 105 4.73 6.25 -5.91
N ASP A 106 3.72 6.73 -5.19
CA ASP A 106 3.38 6.26 -3.85
C ASP A 106 2.81 4.83 -3.89
N VAL A 107 2.81 4.16 -2.74
CA VAL A 107 2.17 2.84 -2.57
C VAL A 107 0.90 3.04 -1.76
N ASP A 108 -0.23 2.87 -2.43
CA ASP A 108 -1.54 2.93 -1.78
C ASP A 108 -1.80 1.65 -0.98
N VAL A 109 -2.04 1.81 0.33
CA VAL A 109 -2.23 0.70 1.26
C VAL A 109 -3.54 0.85 2.03
N LEU A 110 -4.34 -0.20 2.02
CA LEU A 110 -5.51 -0.39 2.86
C LEU A 110 -5.20 -1.43 3.95
N ILE A 111 -5.46 -1.06 5.20
CA ILE A 111 -5.34 -1.98 6.34
C ILE A 111 -6.76 -2.39 6.74
N LEU A 112 -7.04 -3.69 6.64
CA LEU A 112 -8.27 -4.31 7.10
C LEU A 112 -8.09 -4.73 8.56
N CYS A 113 -8.96 -4.21 9.42
CA CYS A 113 -8.92 -4.43 10.85
C CYS A 113 -10.20 -5.15 11.34
N PRO A 114 -10.14 -5.84 12.50
CA PRO A 114 -11.32 -6.42 13.13
C PRO A 114 -12.33 -5.35 13.59
N LYS A 115 -13.58 -5.76 13.78
CA LYS A 115 -14.70 -4.87 14.13
C LYS A 115 -14.50 -4.07 15.42
N PHE A 116 -13.71 -4.57 16.38
CA PHE A 116 -13.49 -3.89 17.66
C PHE A 116 -12.51 -2.71 17.56
N VAL A 117 -11.85 -2.52 16.41
CA VAL A 117 -10.95 -1.40 16.15
C VAL A 117 -11.75 -0.19 15.72
N ASP A 118 -11.61 0.91 16.45
CA ASP A 118 -12.22 2.19 16.10
C ASP A 118 -11.25 3.10 15.34
N ARG A 119 -11.74 3.72 14.26
CA ARG A 119 -10.92 4.60 13.42
C ARG A 119 -10.46 5.85 14.16
N GLN A 120 -11.33 6.52 14.89
CA GLN A 120 -10.98 7.78 15.53
C GLN A 120 -10.12 7.54 16.76
N LYS A 121 -10.47 6.55 17.58
CA LYS A 121 -9.79 6.27 18.84
C LYS A 121 -8.48 5.50 18.64
N ASP A 122 -8.50 4.43 17.86
CA ASP A 122 -7.37 3.47 17.82
C ASP A 122 -6.46 3.70 16.61
N ILE A 123 -6.97 4.19 15.47
CA ILE A 123 -6.15 4.46 14.29
C ILE A 123 -5.51 5.85 14.39
N PHE A 124 -6.32 6.91 14.42
CA PHE A 124 -5.84 8.30 14.38
C PHE A 124 -5.55 8.90 15.76
N GLY A 125 -6.23 8.42 16.80
CA GLY A 125 -6.24 9.05 18.11
C GLY A 125 -7.13 10.30 18.16
N PRO A 126 -7.32 10.88 19.36
CA PRO A 126 -7.93 12.19 19.47
C PRO A 126 -7.16 13.17 18.59
N LEU A 127 -7.89 13.91 17.75
CA LEU A 127 -7.31 15.00 16.96
C LEU A 127 -6.81 16.05 17.95
N ASP A 128 -5.53 15.99 18.29
CA ASP A 128 -4.87 17.04 19.06
C ASP A 128 -5.04 18.35 18.30
N MET A 129 -5.98 19.17 18.76
CA MET A 129 -5.98 20.60 18.46
C MET A 129 -4.68 21.14 19.05
N PRO A 130 -3.81 21.79 18.27
CA PRO A 130 -2.54 22.29 18.79
C PRO A 130 -2.83 23.33 19.88
N GLY A 131 -2.58 22.99 21.15
CA GLY A 131 -2.68 23.95 22.26
C GLY A 131 -3.11 23.42 23.62
N THR A 132 -3.65 22.20 23.75
CA THR A 132 -4.03 21.65 25.07
C THR A 132 -3.18 20.44 25.39
N GLY A 133 -2.17 20.63 26.24
CA GLY A 133 -1.21 19.61 26.69
C GLY A 133 -1.81 18.55 27.61
N GLU A 134 -2.95 17.97 27.24
CA GLU A 134 -3.47 16.77 27.89
C GLU A 134 -3.29 15.58 26.95
N HIS A 135 -2.12 14.95 27.06
CA HIS A 135 -1.87 13.64 26.47
C HIS A 135 -2.87 12.63 27.07
N GLY A 136 -3.95 12.39 26.33
CA GLY A 136 -4.94 11.37 26.61
C GLY A 136 -4.23 10.04 26.86
N LYS A 137 -4.41 9.50 28.06
CA LYS A 137 -3.76 8.30 28.57
C LYS A 137 -4.28 7.05 27.84
N SER A 138 -3.81 6.79 26.62
CA SER A 138 -3.79 5.45 25.99
C SER A 138 -2.90 5.49 24.73
N GLY A 139 -1.58 5.43 24.92
CA GLY A 139 -0.56 5.57 23.87
C GLY A 139 -0.43 4.39 22.91
N ILE A 140 -1.54 3.86 22.38
CA ILE A 140 -1.55 2.73 21.43
C ILE A 140 -2.35 3.11 20.18
N THR A 141 -2.12 4.31 19.62
CA THR A 141 -2.67 4.63 18.29
C THR A 141 -1.77 4.06 17.19
N LEU A 142 -2.36 3.66 16.06
CA LEU A 142 -1.57 3.18 14.92
C LEU A 142 -0.61 4.27 14.41
N VAL A 143 -1.07 5.54 14.37
CA VAL A 143 -0.24 6.68 13.96
C VAL A 143 0.97 6.85 14.88
N GLU A 144 0.81 6.69 16.19
CA GLU A 144 1.94 6.73 17.12
C GLU A 144 2.89 5.55 16.95
N ALA A 145 2.36 4.34 16.73
CA ALA A 145 3.16 3.15 16.47
C ALA A 145 4.05 3.35 15.22
N LEU A 146 3.47 3.92 14.16
CA LEU A 146 4.21 4.28 12.94
C LEU A 146 5.23 5.40 13.20
N ARG A 147 4.87 6.43 13.98
CA ARG A 147 5.76 7.56 14.28
C ARG A 147 7.00 7.16 15.09
N LYS A 148 6.84 6.22 16.02
CA LYS A 148 7.92 5.75 16.91
C LYS A 148 8.81 4.69 16.24
N HIS A 149 8.41 4.12 15.11
CA HIS A 149 9.14 3.02 14.48
C HIS A 149 10.47 3.50 13.85
N PRO A 150 11.62 2.86 14.17
CA PRO A 150 12.94 3.37 13.79
C PRO A 150 13.21 3.37 12.28
N GLN A 151 12.50 2.53 11.52
CA GLN A 151 12.64 2.48 10.05
C GLN A 151 11.79 3.53 9.32
N VAL A 152 10.87 4.21 10.01
CA VAL A 152 9.98 5.20 9.40
C VAL A 152 10.64 6.57 9.45
N LYS A 153 10.91 7.15 8.27
CA LYS A 153 11.43 8.51 8.14
C LYS A 153 10.31 9.42 7.68
N TRP A 154 9.96 10.39 8.50
CA TRP A 154 8.94 11.39 8.19
C TRP A 154 9.55 12.54 7.40
N LYS A 155 9.03 12.77 6.20
CA LYS A 155 9.28 14.02 5.49
C LYS A 155 8.17 15.00 5.89
N PRO A 156 8.49 16.19 6.43
CA PRO A 156 7.45 17.20 6.65
C PRO A 156 6.80 17.51 5.31
N LEU A 157 5.46 17.51 5.28
CA LEU A 157 4.70 17.98 4.13
C LEU A 157 5.14 19.42 3.85
N HIS A 158 5.51 19.70 2.60
CA HIS A 158 5.78 21.07 2.19
C HIS A 158 4.47 21.86 2.40
N PRO A 159 4.50 23.09 2.95
CA PRO A 159 3.28 23.85 3.25
C PRO A 159 2.35 24.00 2.03
N GLU A 160 2.93 24.07 0.83
CA GLU A 160 2.19 24.12 -0.44
C GLU A 160 1.46 22.82 -0.82
N SER A 161 1.89 21.67 -0.28
CA SER A 161 1.26 20.36 -0.52
C SER A 161 0.00 20.18 0.33
N VAL A 162 -0.14 20.88 1.45
CA VAL A 162 -1.32 20.76 2.33
C VAL A 162 -2.56 21.38 1.66
N ASP A 163 -2.36 22.49 0.94
CA ASP A 163 -3.41 23.21 0.23
C ASP A 163 -4.01 22.41 -0.93
N SER A 164 -3.25 21.51 -1.56
CA SER A 164 -3.78 20.66 -2.64
C SER A 164 -4.69 19.55 -2.13
N TYR A 165 -4.43 19.01 -0.93
CA TYR A 165 -5.23 17.93 -0.34
C TYR A 165 -6.53 18.43 0.31
N LEU A 166 -6.60 19.70 0.71
CA LEU A 166 -7.79 20.30 1.34
C LEU A 166 -8.77 20.93 0.34
N LYS A 167 -8.42 20.99 -0.96
CA LYS A 167 -9.22 21.61 -2.02
C LYS A 167 -9.93 20.63 -2.95
N SER A 168 -9.82 19.32 -2.72
CA SER A 168 -10.60 18.26 -3.36
C SER A 168 -11.66 17.71 -2.42
#